data_AF-A0A314Y4Q2-F1
#
_entry.id   AF-A0A314Y4Q2-F1
#
_cell.length_a   1.000
_cell.length_b   1.000
_cell.length_c   1.000
_cell.angle_alpha   90.00
_cell.angle_beta   90.00
_cell.angle_gamma   90.00
#
_symmetry.space_group_name_H-M   'P 1'
#
loop_
_entity.id
_entity.type
_entity.pdbx_description
1 polymer ?
#
loop_
_entity_poly.entity_id
_entity_poly.type
_entity_poly.pdbx_seq_one_letter_code
_entity_poly.pdbx_strand_id
1 'polypeptide(L)'
;MVDLYGRAGLLNKAKEIITRMPYRPTSAMWATLLGACRIHGNIDIGEWAAEKLLEMRPENSGYYVLIANMYAAAGCWNKLAR
;
A
#
# COMPACT_ATOMS: atom_id res chain seq x y z
N MET A 1 -4.58 13.40 4.64
CA MET A 1 -3.77 12.95 5.80
C MET A 1 -2.92 11.73 5.47
N VAL A 2 -3.51 10.63 4.97
CA VAL A 2 -2.73 9.46 4.50
C VAL A 2 -1.71 9.85 3.43
N ASP A 3 -2.13 10.57 2.38
CA ASP A 3 -1.22 11.05 1.33
C ASP A 3 -0.09 11.94 1.89
N LEU A 4 -0.43 12.91 2.74
CA LEU A 4 0.53 13.82 3.37
C LEU A 4 1.60 13.06 4.19
N TYR A 5 1.17 12.18 5.10
CA TYR A 5 2.11 11.38 5.89
C TYR A 5 2.89 10.38 5.04
N GLY A 6 2.24 9.81 4.03
CA GLY A 6 2.87 8.91 3.07
C GLY A 6 4.03 9.57 2.34
N ARG A 7 3.80 10.75 1.74
CA ARG A 7 4.85 11.53 1.05
C ARG A 7 5.98 11.99 1.96
N ALA A 8 5.69 12.20 3.25
CA ALA A 8 6.68 12.57 4.25
C ALA A 8 7.48 11.35 4.79
N GLY A 9 7.22 10.12 4.32
CA GLY A 9 7.84 8.91 4.85
C GLY A 9 7.34 8.49 6.23
N LEU A 10 6.31 9.16 6.77
CA LEU A 10 5.74 8.89 8.09
C LEU A 10 4.70 7.75 8.01
N LEU A 11 5.12 6.59 7.52
CA LEU A 11 4.22 5.49 7.16
C LEU A 11 3.46 4.90 8.36
N ASN A 12 4.05 4.86 9.54
CA ASN A 12 3.36 4.44 10.77
C ASN A 12 2.20 5.37 11.12
N LYS A 13 2.38 6.70 10.95
CA LYS A 13 1.29 7.66 11.14
C LYS A 13 0.22 7.51 10.06
N ALA A 14 0.63 7.28 8.81
CA ALA A 14 -0.32 7.01 7.72
C ALA A 14 -1.18 5.76 8.00
N LYS A 15 -0.55 4.68 8.48
CA LYS A 15 -1.22 3.45 8.94
C LYS A 15 -2.18 3.73 10.10
N GLU A 16 -1.72 4.43 11.13
CA GLU A 16 -2.55 4.79 12.28
C GLU A 16 -3.81 5.56 11.85
N ILE A 17 -3.65 6.55 10.96
CA ILE A 17 -4.78 7.32 10.42
C ILE A 17 -5.78 6.41 9.71
N ILE A 18 -5.33 5.47 8.86
CA ILE A 18 -6.21 4.52 8.18
C ILE A 18 -6.95 3.64 9.18
N THR A 19 -6.27 3.14 10.21
CA THR A 19 -6.86 2.23 11.21
C THR A 19 -7.84 2.93 12.14
N ARG A 20 -7.62 4.20 12.46
CA ARG A 20 -8.45 4.97 13.41
C ARG A 20 -9.64 5.68 12.76
N MET A 21 -9.83 5.55 11.45
CA MET A 21 -10.95 6.20 10.78
C MET A 21 -12.29 5.65 11.27
N PRO A 22 -13.30 6.50 11.51
CA PRO A 22 -14.64 6.05 11.88
C PRO A 22 -15.40 5.41 10.71
N TYR A 23 -14.83 5.44 9.50
CA TYR A 23 -15.41 4.89 8.28
C TYR A 23 -14.42 3.97 7.58
N ARG A 24 -14.94 3.10 6.72
CA ARG A 24 -14.10 2.17 5.95
C ARG A 24 -13.19 2.96 4.98
N PRO A 25 -11.87 2.75 5.00
CA PRO A 25 -10.96 3.40 4.07
C PRO A 25 -11.28 3.03 2.62
N THR A 26 -11.10 3.97 1.70
CA THR A 26 -11.35 3.75 0.27
C THR A 26 -10.17 3.02 -0.38
N SER A 27 -10.39 2.37 -1.52
CA SER A 27 -9.32 1.74 -2.29
C SER A 27 -8.24 2.74 -2.72
N ALA A 28 -8.63 3.99 -3.03
CA ALA A 28 -7.67 5.05 -3.33
C ALA A 28 -6.71 5.32 -2.16
N MET A 29 -7.21 5.34 -0.91
CA MET A 29 -6.36 5.55 0.27
C MET A 29 -5.36 4.40 0.49
N TRP A 30 -5.80 3.16 0.27
CA TRP A 30 -4.90 2.00 0.32
C TRP A 30 -3.85 2.04 -0.78
N ALA A 31 -4.22 2.40 -2.01
CA ALA A 31 -3.29 2.59 -3.11
C ALA A 31 -2.28 3.71 -2.83
N THR A 32 -2.72 4.81 -2.20
CA THR A 32 -1.82 5.88 -1.74
C THR A 32 -0.81 5.37 -0.70
N LEU A 33 -1.26 4.61 0.30
CA LEU A 33 -0.35 4.05 1.32
C LEU A 33 0.65 3.06 0.69
N LEU A 34 0.18 2.16 -0.18
CA LEU A 34 1.03 1.22 -0.91
C LEU A 34 2.08 1.95 -1.77
N GLY A 35 1.67 3.00 -2.47
CA GLY A 35 2.57 3.84 -3.27
C GLY A 35 3.65 4.51 -2.43
N ALA A 36 3.30 4.99 -1.23
CA ALA A 36 4.27 5.56 -0.29
C ALA A 36 5.23 4.48 0.26
N CYS A 37 4.72 3.29 0.60
CA CYS A 37 5.53 2.14 1.01
C CYS A 37 6.56 1.74 -0.05
N ARG A 38 6.18 1.76 -1.33
CA ARG A 38 7.10 1.54 -2.45
C ARG A 38 8.23 2.57 -2.48
N ILE A 39 7.92 3.85 -2.29
CA ILE A 39 8.91 4.94 -2.35
C ILE A 39 9.88 4.88 -1.17
N HIS A 40 9.38 4.55 0.02
CA HIS A 40 10.14 4.57 1.26
C HIS A 40 10.64 3.18 1.70
N GLY A 41 10.45 2.14 0.89
CA GLY A 41 10.98 0.80 1.11
C GLY A 41 10.36 0.03 2.30
N ASN A 42 9.14 0.35 2.71
CA ASN A 42 8.49 -0.35 3.82
C ASN A 42 7.55 -1.43 3.29
N ILE A 43 8.10 -2.65 3.17
CA ILE A 43 7.37 -3.82 2.66
C ILE A 43 6.22 -4.22 3.58
N ASP A 44 6.42 -4.25 4.89
CA ASP A 44 5.41 -4.78 5.83
C ASP A 44 4.08 -4.01 5.78
N ILE A 45 4.14 -2.67 5.76
CA ILE A 45 2.94 -1.84 5.60
C ILE A 45 2.41 -1.92 4.17
N GLY A 46 3.31 -2.10 3.19
CA GLY A 46 2.95 -2.27 1.78
C GLY A 46 2.13 -3.54 1.55
N GLU A 47 2.57 -4.69 2.06
CA GLU A 47 1.86 -5.97 1.95
C GLU A 47 0.47 -5.88 2.58
N TRP A 48 0.38 -5.28 3.76
CA TRP A 48 -0.91 -5.04 4.40
C TRP A 48 -1.85 -4.19 3.55
N ALA A 49 -1.34 -3.12 2.92
CA ALA A 49 -2.15 -2.29 2.01
C ALA A 49 -2.53 -3.05 0.72
N ALA A 50 -1.63 -3.90 0.20
CA ALA A 50 -1.86 -4.74 -0.96
C ALA A 50 -2.99 -5.75 -0.72
N GLU A 51 -2.95 -6.47 0.41
CA GLU A 51 -4.00 -7.41 0.82
C GLU A 51 -5.37 -6.72 0.83
N LYS A 52 -5.47 -5.52 1.43
CA LYS A 52 -6.73 -4.77 1.47
C LYS A 52 -7.20 -4.30 0.11
N LEU A 53 -6.31 -3.96 -0.82
CA LEU A 53 -6.70 -3.64 -2.20
C LEU A 53 -7.28 -4.86 -2.92
N LEU A 54 -6.63 -6.01 -2.79
CA LEU A 54 -7.06 -7.26 -3.42
C LEU A 54 -8.37 -7.80 -2.82
N GLU A 55 -8.57 -7.65 -1.51
CA GLU A 55 -9.86 -7.95 -0.85
C GLU A 55 -10.99 -7.05 -1.38
N MET A 56 -10.71 -5.78 -1.68
CA MET A 56 -11.74 -4.82 -2.09
C MET A 56 -12.09 -4.86 -3.58
N ARG A 57 -11.09 -5.08 -4.45
CA ARG A 57 -11.23 -5.04 -5.93
C ARG A 57 -10.26 -6.03 -6.59
N PRO A 58 -10.48 -7.35 -6.44
CA PRO A 58 -9.60 -8.37 -7.00
C PRO A 58 -9.52 -8.32 -8.54
N GLU A 59 -10.50 -7.72 -9.21
CA GLU A 59 -10.58 -7.57 -10.66
C GLU A 59 -9.75 -6.40 -11.22
N ASN A 60 -9.21 -5.52 -10.36
CA ASN A 60 -8.47 -4.35 -10.79
C ASN A 60 -7.02 -4.69 -11.12
N SER A 61 -6.73 -4.89 -12.41
CA SER A 61 -5.38 -5.17 -12.94
C SER A 61 -4.33 -4.12 -12.53
N GLY A 62 -4.73 -2.85 -12.37
CA GLY A 62 -3.86 -1.78 -11.94
C GLY A 62 -3.30 -1.97 -10.52
N TYR A 63 -4.03 -2.65 -9.64
CA TYR A 63 -3.56 -2.94 -8.29
C TYR A 63 -2.45 -4.00 -8.29
N TYR A 64 -2.55 -5.02 -9.14
CA TYR A 64 -1.47 -5.99 -9.31
C TYR A 64 -0.20 -5.33 -9.84
N VAL A 65 -0.30 -4.40 -10.80
CA VAL A 65 0.87 -3.64 -11.28
C VAL A 65 1.48 -2.79 -10.16
N LEU A 66 0.66 -2.13 -9.34
CA LEU A 66 1.14 -1.32 -8.22
C LEU A 66 1.85 -2.16 -7.15
N ILE A 67 1.29 -3.33 -6.81
CA ILE A 67 1.88 -4.31 -5.89
C ILE A 67 3.18 -4.85 -6.48
N ALA A 68 3.19 -5.16 -7.78
CA ALA A 68 4.37 -5.66 -8.47
C ALA A 68 5.54 -4.68 -8.39
N ASN A 69 5.25 -3.40 -8.66
CA ASN A 69 6.21 -2.32 -8.56
C ASN A 69 6.73 -2.10 -7.13
N MET A 70 5.93 -2.39 -6.11
CA MET A 70 6.33 -2.29 -4.71
C MET A 70 7.38 -3.35 -4.34
N TYR A 71 7.15 -4.61 -4.70
CA TYR A 71 8.14 -5.67 -4.48
C TYR A 71 9.40 -5.50 -5.34
N ALA A 72 9.24 -5.08 -6.59
CA ALA A 72 10.37 -4.80 -7.48
C ALA A 72 11.28 -3.69 -6.91
N ALA A 73 10.68 -2.61 -6.38
CA ALA A 73 11.44 -1.51 -5.77
C ALA A 73 12.23 -1.95 -4.51
N ALA A 74 11.74 -2.98 -3.80
CA ALA A 74 12.43 -3.56 -2.65
C ALA A 74 13.42 -4.68 -3.01
N GLY A 75 13.62 -4.99 -4.30
CA GLY A 75 14.45 -6.12 -4.75
C GLY A 75 13.90 -7.49 -4.38
N CYS A 76 12.64 -7.56 -3.95
CA CYS A 76 11.97 -8.78 -3.48
C CYS A 76 11.25 -9.51 -4.61
N TRP A 77 11.96 -9.82 -5.70
CA TRP A 77 11.41 -10.47 -6.90
C TRP A 77 10.77 -11.83 -6.61
N ASN A 78 11.27 -12.56 -5.61
CA ASN A 78 10.75 -13.87 -5.21
C ASN A 78 9.30 -13.81 -4.72
N LYS A 79 8.83 -12.66 -4.22
CA LYS A 79 7.45 -12.48 -3.75
C LYS A 79 6.45 -12.22 -4.89
N LEU A 80 6.93 -12.02 -6.12
CA LEU A 80 6.09 -11.80 -7.31
C LEU A 80 5.73 -13.09 -8.05
N ALA A 81 6.47 -14.17 -7.81
CA ALA A 81 6.41 -15.38 -8.63
C ALA A 81 5.54 -16.49 -8.03
N ARG A 82 4.49 -16.16 -7.26
CA ARG A 82 3.64 -17.17 -6.60
C ARG A 82 2.22 -17.20 -7.14
#